data_AF-A0A7X1LSW0-F1
#
_entry.id   AF-A0A7X1LSW0-F1
#
_cell.length_a   1.000
_cell.length_b   1.000
_cell.length_c   1.000
_cell.angle_alpha   90.00
_cell.angle_beta   90.00
_cell.angle_gamma   90.00
#
_symmetry.space_group_name_H-M   'P 1'
#
loop_
_entity.id
_entity.type
_entity.pdbx_description
1 polymer ?
#
loop_
_entity_poly.entity_id
_entity_poly.type
_entity_poly.pdbx_seq_one_letter_code
_entity_poly.pdbx_strand_id
1 'polypeptide(L)'
;MTRPHPVTADRDAHLRLGRHLLAVVRAQDAAIPAHRRVPRTVAAMRARLQERMAQTVTMADDACPLCGRWNCTGTDCPPSSVTAPTPDAAPVPAAATAGGQCSVCGGWFEGWSGGVCDACR
;
A
#
# COMPACT_ATOMS: atom_id res chain seq x y z
N MET A 1 17.61 52.98 -11.20
CA MET A 1 18.15 52.68 -12.54
C MET A 1 18.05 51.17 -12.76
N THR A 2 17.10 50.72 -13.57
CA THR A 2 16.89 49.28 -13.82
C THR A 2 17.68 48.90 -15.07
N ARG A 3 18.73 48.08 -14.91
CA ARG A 3 19.52 47.58 -16.04
C ARG A 3 18.69 46.52 -16.79
N PRO A 4 18.50 46.63 -18.11
CA PRO A 4 17.79 45.61 -18.86
C PRO A 4 18.65 44.33 -18.89
N HIS A 5 18.08 43.22 -18.40
CA HIS A 5 18.71 41.92 -18.50
C HIS A 5 18.51 41.39 -19.94
N PRO A 6 19.57 41.06 -20.69
CA PRO A 6 19.40 40.51 -22.02
C PRO A 6 18.75 39.12 -21.91
N VAL A 7 17.55 38.99 -22.46
CA VAL A 7 16.70 37.78 -22.45
C VAL A 7 17.47 36.52 -22.92
N THR A 8 18.46 36.70 -23.78
CA THR A 8 19.34 35.63 -24.27
C THR A 8 20.29 35.08 -23.21
N ALA A 9 20.88 35.94 -22.37
CA ALA A 9 21.76 35.52 -21.29
C ALA A 9 21.00 34.77 -20.18
N ASP A 10 19.74 35.15 -19.95
CA ASP A 10 18.84 34.46 -19.02
C ASP A 10 18.43 33.08 -19.57
N ARG A 11 18.08 33.00 -20.86
CA ARG A 11 17.81 31.71 -21.54
C ARG A 11 18.98 30.74 -21.46
N ASP A 12 20.21 31.23 -21.65
CA ASP A 12 21.40 30.38 -21.53
C ASP A 12 21.67 29.94 -20.08
N ALA A 13 21.36 30.79 -19.10
CA ALA A 13 21.43 30.43 -17.69
C ALA A 13 20.44 29.32 -17.35
N HIS A 14 19.18 29.40 -17.81
CA HIS A 14 18.17 28.36 -17.60
C HIS A 14 18.57 27.04 -18.26
N LEU A 15 19.13 27.08 -19.48
CA LEU A 15 19.61 25.88 -20.16
C LEU A 15 20.79 25.22 -19.41
N ARG A 16 21.72 26.02 -18.88
CA ARG A 16 22.83 25.50 -18.05
C ARG A 16 22.31 24.87 -16.77
N LEU A 17 21.39 25.53 -16.08
CA LEU A 17 20.76 25.02 -14.87
C LEU A 17 20.01 23.71 -15.16
N GLY A 18 19.18 23.67 -16.21
CA GLY A 18 18.44 22.47 -16.58
C GLY A 18 19.35 21.27 -16.88
N ARG A 19 20.44 21.49 -17.62
CA ARG A 19 21.45 20.44 -17.89
C ARG A 19 22.12 19.96 -16.60
N HIS A 20 22.46 20.89 -15.70
CA HIS A 20 23.08 20.56 -14.43
C HIS A 20 22.14 19.72 -13.55
N LEU A 21 20.88 20.15 -13.38
CA LEU A 21 19.88 19.42 -12.59
C LEU A 21 19.63 18.01 -13.16
N LEU A 22 19.53 17.87 -14.48
CA LEU A 22 19.38 16.57 -15.11
C LEU A 22 20.60 15.66 -14.87
N ALA A 23 21.81 16.20 -14.88
CA ALA A 23 23.02 15.44 -14.55
C ALA A 23 22.99 14.96 -13.08
N VAL A 24 22.62 15.83 -12.14
CA VAL A 24 22.50 15.48 -10.72
C VAL A 24 21.44 14.40 -10.50
N VAL A 25 20.24 14.54 -11.07
CA VAL A 25 19.16 13.55 -10.94
C VAL A 25 19.59 12.19 -11.50
N ARG A 26 20.27 12.16 -12.65
CA ARG A 26 20.78 10.91 -13.23
C ARG A 26 21.85 10.26 -12.36
N ALA A 27 22.75 11.05 -11.77
CA ALA A 27 23.77 10.55 -10.85
C ALA A 27 23.15 9.97 -9.57
N GLN A 28 22.17 10.67 -8.99
CA GLN A 28 21.44 10.18 -7.81
C GLN A 28 20.65 8.91 -8.13
N ASP A 29 19.94 8.88 -9.26
CA ASP A 29 19.23 7.68 -9.68
C ASP A 29 20.20 6.51 -9.89
N ALA A 30 21.37 6.74 -10.49
CA ALA A 30 22.41 5.73 -10.67
C ALA A 30 22.93 5.15 -9.33
N ALA A 31 22.85 5.91 -8.24
CA ALA A 31 23.20 5.44 -6.90
C ALA A 31 22.10 4.61 -6.23
N ILE A 32 20.85 4.66 -6.70
CA ILE A 32 19.76 3.86 -6.15
C ILE A 32 19.99 2.38 -6.52
N PRO A 33 19.99 1.44 -5.56
CA PRO A 33 20.08 0.02 -5.86
C PRO A 33 18.93 -0.44 -6.76
N ALA A 34 19.19 -1.35 -7.71
CA ALA A 34 18.22 -1.76 -8.73
C ALA A 34 16.85 -2.20 -8.15
N HIS A 35 16.86 -2.95 -7.04
CA HIS A 35 15.64 -3.43 -6.37
C HIS A 35 14.79 -2.32 -5.73
N ARG A 36 15.37 -1.14 -5.49
CA ARG A 36 14.67 0.05 -4.96
C ARG A 36 14.23 1.03 -6.05
N ARG A 37 14.73 0.89 -7.28
CA ARG A 37 14.32 1.76 -8.39
C ARG A 37 12.88 1.51 -8.78
N VAL A 38 12.21 2.58 -9.21
CA VAL A 38 10.87 2.49 -9.80
C VAL A 38 11.01 1.88 -11.20
N PRO A 39 10.21 0.85 -11.55
CA PRO A 39 10.21 0.30 -12.89
C PRO A 39 9.88 1.38 -13.94
N ARG A 40 10.72 1.51 -14.96
CA ARG A 40 10.53 2.50 -16.04
C ARG A 40 9.75 1.97 -17.24
N THR A 41 9.50 0.67 -17.28
CA THR A 41 8.76 0.01 -18.36
C THR A 41 7.65 -0.85 -17.77
N VAL A 42 6.59 -1.06 -18.56
CA VAL A 42 5.49 -1.95 -18.19
C VAL A 42 5.99 -3.38 -17.98
N ALA A 43 6.94 -3.85 -18.80
CA ALA A 43 7.55 -5.17 -18.63
C ALA A 43 8.24 -5.31 -17.27
N ALA A 44 9.04 -4.32 -16.87
CA ALA A 44 9.70 -4.31 -15.57
C ALA A 44 8.70 -4.20 -14.41
N MET A 45 7.61 -3.45 -14.57
CA MET A 45 6.54 -3.39 -13.58
C MET A 45 5.85 -4.74 -13.40
N ARG A 46 5.53 -5.44 -14.50
CA ARG A 46 4.91 -6.77 -14.47
C ARG A 46 5.83 -7.80 -13.83
N ALA A 47 7.12 -7.81 -14.16
CA ALA A 47 8.09 -8.71 -13.53
C ALA A 47 8.14 -8.49 -12.00
N ARG A 48 8.18 -7.24 -11.55
CA ARG A 48 8.17 -6.90 -10.12
C ARG A 48 6.87 -7.31 -9.42
N LEU A 49 5.73 -7.21 -10.10
CA LEU A 49 4.45 -7.68 -9.56
C LEU A 49 4.45 -9.21 -9.43
N GLN A 50 4.94 -9.94 -10.43
CA GLN A 50 5.06 -11.40 -10.37
C GLN A 50 5.96 -11.86 -9.23
N GLU A 51 7.12 -11.22 -9.03
CA GLU A 51 8.01 -11.48 -7.90
C GLU A 51 7.30 -11.27 -6.55
N ARG A 52 6.55 -10.17 -6.40
CA ARG A 52 5.78 -9.89 -5.18
C ARG A 52 4.64 -10.88 -4.96
N MET A 53 3.93 -11.25 -6.03
CA MET A 53 2.85 -12.23 -5.95
C MET A 53 3.39 -13.58 -5.53
N ALA A 54 4.54 -14.01 -6.06
CA ALA A 54 5.21 -15.23 -5.63
C ALA A 54 5.61 -15.20 -4.14
N GLN A 55 6.03 -14.03 -3.63
CA GLN A 55 6.35 -13.84 -2.21
C GLN A 55 5.11 -13.85 -1.31
N THR A 56 3.95 -13.33 -1.77
CA THR A 56 2.70 -13.33 -0.98
C THR A 56 2.08 -14.72 -0.79
N VAL A 57 2.61 -15.77 -1.42
CA VAL A 57 2.12 -17.15 -1.23
C VAL A 57 2.79 -17.85 -0.04
N THR A 58 3.85 -17.28 0.57
CA THR A 58 4.35 -17.78 1.86
C THR A 58 3.53 -17.14 2.97
N MET A 59 2.48 -17.84 3.41
CA MET A 59 1.56 -17.50 4.49
C MET A 59 2.31 -17.25 5.82
N ALA A 60 2.88 -16.06 5.98
CA ALA A 60 3.50 -15.64 7.24
C ALA A 60 2.47 -15.06 8.22
N ASP A 61 1.31 -14.64 7.71
CA ASP A 61 0.12 -14.26 8.48
C ASP A 61 -1.01 -15.21 8.06
N ASP A 62 -1.68 -15.86 9.01
CA ASP A 62 -2.76 -16.84 8.76
C ASP A 62 -4.01 -16.23 8.10
N ALA A 63 -3.98 -14.92 7.84
CA ALA A 63 -5.04 -14.15 7.19
C ALA A 63 -4.66 -13.77 5.74
N CYS A 64 -5.64 -13.87 4.84
CA CYS A 64 -5.48 -13.49 3.44
C CYS A 64 -5.13 -12.00 3.27
N PRO A 65 -4.09 -11.62 2.52
CA PRO A 65 -3.68 -10.21 2.39
C PRO A 65 -4.64 -9.36 1.56
N LEU A 66 -5.58 -9.97 0.85
CA LEU A 66 -6.58 -9.26 0.02
C LEU A 66 -7.86 -8.92 0.80
N CYS A 67 -8.29 -9.80 1.70
CA CYS A 67 -9.58 -9.68 2.38
C CYS A 67 -9.52 -9.81 3.91
N GLY A 68 -8.34 -10.08 4.48
CA GLY A 68 -8.12 -10.25 5.92
C GLY A 68 -8.74 -11.51 6.54
N ARG A 69 -9.36 -12.39 5.75
CA ARG A 69 -9.97 -13.63 6.28
C ARG A 69 -8.92 -14.71 6.51
N TRP A 70 -9.04 -15.36 7.66
CA TRP A 70 -8.34 -16.60 7.96
C TRP A 70 -8.95 -17.70 7.09
N ASN A 71 -8.12 -18.52 6.44
CA ASN A 71 -8.56 -19.60 5.54
C ASN A 71 -9.21 -19.17 4.19
N CYS A 72 -8.84 -18.02 3.58
CA CYS A 72 -9.28 -17.73 2.19
C CYS A 72 -8.53 -18.63 1.19
N THR A 73 -9.29 -19.31 0.33
CA THR A 73 -8.81 -20.14 -0.80
C THR A 73 -8.44 -19.32 -2.04
N GLY A 74 -8.64 -17.99 -2.00
CA GLY A 74 -8.45 -17.07 -3.12
C GLY A 74 -9.66 -16.92 -4.03
N THR A 75 -10.50 -17.96 -4.16
CA THR A 75 -11.75 -17.92 -4.95
C THR A 75 -12.93 -17.35 -4.17
N ASP A 76 -12.89 -17.46 -2.84
CA ASP A 76 -13.99 -17.07 -1.95
C ASP A 76 -13.78 -15.67 -1.34
N CYS A 77 -12.78 -14.96 -1.85
CA CYS A 77 -12.51 -13.60 -1.44
C CYS A 77 -13.55 -12.68 -2.13
N PRO A 78 -14.35 -11.90 -1.37
CA PRO A 78 -15.41 -11.08 -1.95
C PRO A 78 -14.83 -10.10 -2.97
N PRO A 79 -15.55 -9.76 -4.05
CA PRO A 79 -15.07 -8.78 -5.01
C PRO A 79 -14.77 -7.49 -4.26
N SER A 80 -13.59 -6.90 -4.49
CA SER A 80 -13.15 -5.67 -3.83
C SER A 80 -14.08 -4.50 -4.18
N SER A 81 -15.24 -4.44 -3.52
CA SER A 81 -16.08 -3.24 -3.39
C SER A 81 -15.62 -2.41 -2.19
N VAL A 82 -14.33 -2.51 -1.84
CA VAL A 82 -13.68 -1.48 -1.05
C VAL A 82 -13.52 -0.29 -1.97
N THR A 83 -14.56 0.54 -2.03
CA THR A 83 -14.40 1.97 -2.27
C THR A 83 -13.22 2.40 -1.42
N ALA A 84 -12.11 2.80 -2.04
CA ALA A 84 -10.97 3.34 -1.31
C ALA A 84 -11.52 4.35 -0.29
N PRO A 85 -11.14 4.29 1.00
CA PRO A 85 -11.64 5.23 1.99
C PRO A 85 -11.28 6.64 1.47
N THR A 86 -12.31 7.38 1.03
CA THR A 86 -12.18 8.81 0.90
C THR A 86 -11.94 9.33 2.32
N PRO A 87 -10.97 10.25 2.53
CA PRO A 87 -10.64 10.74 3.86
C PRO A 87 -11.81 11.42 4.61
N ASP A 88 -12.96 11.61 3.94
CA ASP A 88 -14.17 12.24 4.48
C ASP A 88 -15.35 11.27 4.76
N ALA A 89 -15.18 9.95 4.58
CA ALA A 89 -16.27 9.01 4.86
C ALA A 89 -16.36 8.66 6.35
N ALA A 90 -17.36 9.20 7.03
CA ALA A 90 -17.69 8.87 8.42
C ALA A 90 -17.93 7.35 8.60
N PRO A 91 -17.51 6.76 9.72
CA PRO A 91 -17.67 5.33 9.96
C PRO A 91 -19.17 4.98 10.05
N VAL A 92 -19.63 4.15 9.11
CA VAL A 92 -20.93 3.48 9.21
C VAL A 92 -20.80 2.45 10.35
N PRO A 93 -21.70 2.45 11.36
CA PRO A 93 -21.63 1.45 12.41
C PRO A 93 -21.84 0.08 11.79
N ALA A 94 -20.86 -0.80 11.94
CA ALA A 94 -21.01 -2.20 11.63
C ALA A 94 -22.23 -2.71 12.39
N ALA A 95 -23.21 -3.27 11.66
CA ALA A 95 -24.30 -3.99 12.29
C ALA A 95 -23.68 -5.14 13.08
N ALA A 96 -23.59 -4.95 14.41
CA ALA A 96 -23.13 -5.97 15.31
C ALA A 96 -24.08 -7.16 15.17
N THR A 97 -23.61 -8.23 14.52
CA THR A 97 -24.13 -9.56 14.84
C THR A 97 -23.88 -9.71 16.33
N ALA A 98 -24.96 -9.72 17.12
CA ALA A 98 -24.91 -9.59 18.57
C ALA A 98 -24.28 -10.84 19.19
N GLY A 99 -22.95 -10.97 19.13
CA GLY A 99 -22.21 -12.10 19.63
C GLY A 99 -20.80 -11.67 20.07
N GLY A 100 -20.20 -12.50 20.91
CA GLY A 100 -18.93 -12.22 21.58
C GLY A 100 -17.95 -13.36 21.41
N GLN A 101 -16.66 -13.05 21.46
CA GLN A 101 -15.58 -14.04 21.37
C GLN A 101 -14.93 -14.29 22.73
N CYS A 102 -14.59 -15.56 23.00
CA CYS A 102 -13.86 -15.93 24.20
C CYS A 102 -12.40 -15.53 24.09
N SER A 103 -11.88 -14.80 25.07
CA SER A 103 -10.49 -14.33 25.09
C SER A 103 -9.46 -15.44 25.29
N VAL A 104 -9.88 -16.64 25.69
CA VAL A 104 -9.00 -17.78 25.96
C VAL A 104 -9.01 -18.79 24.81
N CYS A 105 -10.18 -19.27 24.40
CA CYS A 105 -10.31 -20.29 23.36
C CYS A 105 -10.72 -19.77 21.98
N GLY A 106 -11.03 -18.48 21.85
CA GLY A 106 -11.44 -17.88 20.56
C GLY A 106 -12.84 -18.28 20.08
N GLY A 107 -13.59 -19.07 20.86
CA GLY A 107 -14.95 -19.49 20.52
C GLY A 107 -15.93 -18.31 20.42
N TRP A 108 -16.80 -18.33 19.41
CA TRP A 108 -17.83 -17.31 19.17
C TRP A 108 -19.18 -17.76 19.71
N PHE A 109 -19.87 -16.89 20.45
CA PHE A 109 -21.18 -17.17 21.05
C PHE A 109 -22.19 -16.08 20.70
N GLU A 110 -23.35 -16.48 20.20
CA GLU A 110 -24.48 -15.60 19.91
C GLU A 110 -25.11 -15.06 21.21
N GLY A 111 -25.53 -13.80 21.21
CA GLY A 111 -26.13 -13.09 22.34
C GLY A 111 -25.15 -12.71 23.47
N TRP A 112 -23.85 -12.98 23.31
CA TRP A 112 -22.87 -12.80 24.37
C TRP A 112 -21.99 -11.57 24.16
N SER A 113 -21.60 -10.90 25.26
CA SER A 113 -20.80 -9.67 25.23
C SER A 113 -19.28 -9.89 25.20
N GLY A 114 -18.81 -11.14 25.23
CA GLY A 114 -17.40 -11.50 25.26
C GLY A 114 -16.82 -11.68 26.68
N GLY A 115 -15.59 -12.19 26.77
CA GLY A 115 -14.90 -12.47 28.04
C GLY A 115 -14.29 -13.88 28.08
N VAL A 116 -14.16 -14.48 29.26
CA VAL A 116 -13.76 -15.89 29.43
C VAL A 116 -15.02 -16.75 29.52
N CYS A 117 -15.18 -17.74 28.63
CA CYS A 117 -16.33 -18.65 28.67
C CYS A 117 -16.25 -19.61 29.86
N ASP A 118 -17.38 -20.20 30.27
CA ASP A 118 -17.42 -21.08 31.46
C ASP A 118 -16.57 -22.35 31.33
N ALA A 119 -16.32 -22.83 30.11
CA ALA A 119 -15.39 -23.94 29.86
C ALA A 119 -13.91 -23.55 30.05
N CYS A 120 -13.60 -22.25 30.03
CA CYS A 120 -12.25 -21.71 30.21
C CYS A 120 -12.07 -21.00 31.56
N ARG A 121 -13.08 -21.06 32.43
CA ARG A 121 -13.01 -20.56 33.82
C ARG A 121 -12.33 -21.55 34.75
#